data_AF-A0A7V9ZMG4-F1
#
_entry.id   AF-A0A7V9ZMG4-F1
#
_cell.length_a   1.000
_cell.length_b   1.000
_cell.length_c   1.000
_cell.angle_alpha   90.00
_cell.angle_beta   90.00
_cell.angle_gamma   90.00
#
_symmetry.space_group_name_H-M   'P 1'
#
loop_
_entity.id
_entity.type
_entity.pdbx_description
1 polymer ?
#
loop_
_entity_poly.entity_id
_entity_poly.type
_entity_poly.pdbx_seq_one_letter_code
_entity_poly.pdbx_strand_id
1 'polypeptide(L)'
;MNKIHSTIDNSTPKFNLIQTSKSKPHFKTSTAIYRHLKKKPTHFLELALFKQQLKDTPAKMLRFSEYSGKVRLYRSIFFALSILFLCLGAVIFYQNIVFSHMVFGELRTIIRNFVSTFSVCIGLIAAVLGCSLCIVKEATESVACKARRKLARIYTRKRIEYGIRNFCVWAQTNEKGVLLKMAHLETHDKINDKKAETADLLREICKTNGFDTINHQLLFNQALAEMNDNIKQHLQNFKELKL
;
A
#
# COMPACT_ATOMS: atom_id res chain seq x y z
N MET A 1 -68.07 15.34 -13.38
CA MET A 1 -66.95 15.68 -12.48
C MET A 1 -66.59 14.44 -11.69
N ASN A 2 -65.65 13.63 -12.18
CA ASN A 2 -65.28 12.35 -11.57
C ASN A 2 -64.01 12.53 -10.73
N LYS A 3 -64.14 12.28 -9.43
CA LYS A 3 -63.07 12.39 -8.43
C LYS A 3 -62.40 11.01 -8.32
N ILE A 4 -61.24 10.86 -8.94
CA ILE A 4 -60.41 9.65 -8.84
C ILE A 4 -59.55 9.79 -7.58
N HIS A 5 -59.85 8.99 -6.56
CA HIS A 5 -58.97 8.80 -5.41
C HIS A 5 -57.91 7.74 -5.76
N SER A 6 -56.66 8.19 -5.96
CA SER A 6 -55.49 7.32 -6.01
C SER A 6 -54.90 7.20 -4.60
N THR A 7 -55.10 6.05 -3.98
CA THR A 7 -54.45 5.63 -2.74
C THR A 7 -53.04 5.17 -3.09
N ILE A 8 -52.03 5.94 -2.68
CA ILE A 8 -50.61 5.57 -2.82
C ILE A 8 -50.20 4.81 -1.55
N ASP A 9 -50.04 3.50 -1.69
CA ASP A 9 -49.50 2.63 -0.63
C ASP A 9 -47.98 2.83 -0.51
N ASN A 10 -47.57 3.62 0.49
CA ASN A 10 -46.19 3.72 0.94
C ASN A 10 -45.79 2.45 1.73
N SER A 11 -45.49 1.37 1.00
CA SER A 11 -44.86 0.17 1.57
C SER A 11 -43.33 0.30 1.51
N THR A 12 -42.75 0.98 2.50
CA THR A 12 -41.31 0.90 2.77
C THR A 12 -40.92 -0.54 3.12
N PRO A 13 -39.99 -1.19 2.40
CA PRO A 13 -39.48 -2.50 2.80
C PRO A 13 -38.60 -2.35 4.04
N LYS A 14 -39.09 -2.85 5.18
CA LYS A 14 -38.27 -3.08 6.38
C LYS A 14 -37.27 -4.19 6.08
N PHE A 15 -36.02 -3.83 5.81
CA PHE A 15 -34.91 -4.76 5.75
C PHE A 15 -34.63 -5.30 7.17
N ASN A 16 -35.07 -6.53 7.42
CA ASN A 16 -34.65 -7.29 8.59
C ASN A 16 -33.18 -7.66 8.42
N LEU A 17 -32.33 -6.98 9.20
CA LEU A 17 -30.91 -7.32 9.35
C LEU A 17 -30.82 -8.68 10.03
N ILE A 18 -30.47 -9.71 9.27
CA ILE A 18 -30.18 -11.05 9.78
C ILE A 18 -28.95 -10.94 10.70
N GLN A 19 -29.17 -10.99 12.01
CA GLN A 19 -28.13 -11.28 12.99
C GLN A 19 -27.78 -12.77 12.90
N THR A 20 -26.80 -13.14 12.07
CA THR A 20 -26.07 -14.40 12.26
C THR A 20 -24.94 -14.18 13.27
N SER A 21 -25.31 -14.38 14.52
CA SER A 21 -24.39 -14.67 15.62
C SER A 21 -23.71 -16.03 15.36
N LYS A 22 -22.38 -15.98 15.18
CA LYS A 22 -21.38 -16.86 15.80
C LYS A 22 -19.98 -16.37 15.40
N SER A 23 -19.59 -15.23 15.98
CA SER A 23 -18.21 -14.74 15.89
C SER A 23 -17.33 -15.60 16.79
N LYS A 24 -16.37 -16.32 16.19
CA LYS A 24 -15.11 -16.68 16.86
C LYS A 24 -14.51 -15.42 17.49
N PRO A 25 -13.78 -15.50 18.63
CA PRO A 25 -13.22 -14.33 19.29
C PRO A 25 -12.37 -13.54 18.31
N HIS A 26 -12.96 -12.45 17.80
CA HIS A 26 -12.32 -11.52 16.90
C HIS A 26 -11.29 -10.76 17.72
N PHE A 27 -10.08 -10.75 17.20
CA PHE A 27 -8.89 -10.00 17.60
C PHE A 27 -9.22 -8.48 17.73
N LYS A 28 -9.92 -8.10 18.81
CA LYS A 28 -10.38 -6.73 19.11
C LYS A 28 -9.41 -5.96 20.00
N THR A 29 -8.26 -6.54 20.35
CA THR A 29 -7.30 -5.96 21.30
C THR A 29 -6.41 -4.88 20.69
N SER A 30 -6.20 -4.88 19.38
CA SER A 30 -5.25 -3.94 18.75
C SER A 30 -5.71 -2.48 18.84
N THR A 31 -7.00 -2.18 18.60
CA THR A 31 -7.54 -0.80 18.72
C THR A 31 -7.53 -0.23 20.14
N ALA A 32 -7.50 -1.07 21.18
CA ALA A 32 -7.31 -0.64 22.56
C ALA A 32 -5.85 -0.25 22.83
N ILE A 33 -4.89 -1.03 22.33
CA ILE A 33 -3.44 -0.75 22.41
C ILE A 33 -3.11 0.54 21.62
N TYR A 34 -3.75 0.77 20.47
CA TYR A 34 -3.54 1.96 19.64
C TYR A 34 -4.01 3.29 20.27
N ARG A 35 -5.04 3.29 21.14
CA ARG A 35 -5.47 4.53 21.84
C ARG A 35 -4.51 4.97 22.93
N HIS A 36 -3.71 4.05 23.45
CA HIS A 36 -2.79 4.31 24.55
C HIS A 36 -1.39 4.71 24.08
N LEU A 37 -0.94 4.26 22.90
CA LEU A 37 0.32 4.69 22.26
C LEU A 37 0.35 6.18 21.85
N LYS A 38 -0.82 6.83 21.68
CA LYS A 38 -0.92 8.26 21.34
C LYS A 38 -0.69 9.18 22.55
N LYS A 39 -0.73 8.64 23.78
CA LYS A 39 -0.32 9.36 25.00
C LYS A 39 1.17 9.06 25.23
N LYS A 40 1.96 10.07 25.61
CA LYS A 40 3.40 9.98 25.92
C LYS A 40 3.77 8.62 26.56
N PRO A 41 4.90 8.01 26.18
CA PRO A 41 5.20 6.61 26.47
C PRO A 41 5.51 6.42 27.95
N THR A 42 4.50 6.12 28.76
CA THR A 42 4.71 5.53 30.08
C THR A 42 4.89 4.04 29.94
N HIS A 43 6.15 3.66 29.73
CA HIS A 43 6.81 2.42 30.11
C HIS A 43 6.02 1.08 30.05
N PHE A 44 6.43 0.23 29.09
CA PHE A 44 6.61 -1.23 29.19
C PHE A 44 5.43 -2.20 29.37
N LEU A 45 4.24 -1.81 29.86
CA LEU A 45 3.19 -2.80 30.10
C LEU A 45 2.58 -3.36 28.81
N GLU A 46 2.28 -2.50 27.84
CA GLU A 46 1.70 -2.93 26.55
C GLU A 46 2.69 -3.70 25.71
N LEU A 47 3.96 -3.28 25.75
CA LEU A 47 5.04 -3.96 25.07
C LEU A 47 5.31 -5.35 25.70
N ALA A 48 5.16 -5.48 27.02
CA ALA A 48 5.28 -6.76 27.73
C ALA A 48 4.10 -7.70 27.41
N LEU A 49 2.87 -7.19 27.40
CA LEU A 49 1.68 -7.94 26.97
C LEU A 49 1.81 -8.41 25.52
N PHE A 50 2.36 -7.56 24.65
CA PHE A 50 2.61 -7.89 23.26
C PHE A 50 3.72 -8.95 23.10
N LYS A 51 4.80 -8.85 23.89
CA LYS A 51 5.88 -9.84 23.94
C LYS A 51 5.40 -11.19 24.48
N GLN A 52 4.41 -11.19 25.37
CA GLN A 52 3.74 -12.40 25.88
C GLN A 52 2.83 -13.02 24.82
N GLN A 53 2.02 -12.23 24.11
CA GLN A 53 1.22 -12.71 22.98
C GLN A 53 2.06 -13.28 21.82
N LEU A 54 3.27 -12.76 21.63
CA LEU A 54 4.27 -13.27 20.68
C LEU A 54 4.84 -14.64 21.08
N LYS A 55 4.86 -14.98 22.38
CA LYS A 55 5.24 -16.33 22.84
C LYS A 55 4.11 -17.34 22.61
N ASP A 56 2.86 -16.90 22.77
CA ASP A 56 1.69 -17.79 22.73
C ASP A 56 1.18 -18.06 21.31
N THR A 57 1.52 -17.21 20.34
CA THR A 57 1.10 -17.38 18.94
C THR A 57 2.32 -17.72 18.07
N PRO A 58 2.40 -18.90 17.43
CA PRO A 58 3.46 -19.16 16.46
C PRO A 58 3.33 -18.14 15.34
N ALA A 59 4.20 -17.14 15.34
CA ALA A 59 4.18 -16.06 14.37
C ALA A 59 4.21 -16.68 12.97
N LYS A 60 3.16 -16.46 12.18
CA LYS A 60 3.22 -16.75 10.74
C LYS A 60 4.30 -15.87 10.17
N MET A 61 5.50 -16.41 9.99
CA MET A 61 6.64 -15.73 9.40
C MET A 61 6.32 -15.38 7.94
N LEU A 62 5.65 -14.25 7.73
CA LEU A 62 5.83 -13.51 6.50
C LEU A 62 7.31 -13.12 6.47
N ARG A 63 8.06 -13.60 5.47
CA ARG A 63 9.51 -13.43 5.42
C ARG A 63 9.86 -11.98 5.04
N PHE A 64 9.84 -11.05 6.00
CA PHE A 64 10.38 -9.70 5.82
C PHE A 64 11.83 -9.71 5.35
N SER A 65 12.59 -10.76 5.70
CA SER A 65 13.95 -11.00 5.22
C SER A 65 14.07 -11.03 3.69
N GLU A 66 13.07 -11.58 2.97
CA GLU A 66 13.07 -11.62 1.50
C GLU A 66 12.92 -10.22 0.89
N TYR A 67 12.11 -9.36 1.51
CA TYR A 67 11.94 -7.97 1.07
C TYR A 67 13.17 -7.13 1.41
N SER A 68 13.77 -7.34 2.57
CA SER A 68 15.01 -6.66 2.97
C SER A 68 16.17 -6.98 2.00
N GLY A 69 16.28 -8.23 1.54
CA GLY A 69 17.33 -8.61 0.59
C GLY A 69 17.17 -7.93 -0.77
N LYS A 70 15.96 -7.97 -1.35
CA LYS A 70 15.65 -7.34 -2.64
C LYS A 70 15.85 -5.84 -2.61
N VAL A 71 15.35 -5.16 -1.57
CA VAL A 71 15.49 -3.70 -1.45
C VAL A 71 16.95 -3.29 -1.27
N ARG A 72 17.76 -4.06 -0.54
CA ARG A 72 19.20 -3.83 -0.42
C ARG A 72 19.91 -3.97 -1.77
N LEU A 73 19.53 -4.97 -2.57
CA LEU A 73 20.06 -5.13 -3.93
C LEU A 73 19.69 -3.94 -4.82
N TYR A 74 18.41 -3.53 -4.86
CA TYR A 74 17.98 -2.36 -5.63
C TYR A 74 18.71 -1.09 -5.20
N ARG A 75 18.82 -0.85 -3.89
CA ARG A 75 19.56 0.31 -3.35
C ARG A 75 21.02 0.30 -3.80
N SER A 76 21.67 -0.87 -3.76
CA SER A 76 23.05 -1.03 -4.24
C SER A 76 23.18 -0.72 -5.74
N ILE A 77 22.25 -1.24 -6.56
CA ILE A 77 22.22 -0.98 -8.01
C ILE A 77 22.02 0.51 -8.31
N PHE A 78 21.07 1.17 -7.65
CA PHE A 78 20.84 2.61 -7.83
C PHE A 78 22.05 3.44 -7.40
N PHE A 79 22.72 3.04 -6.31
CA PHE A 79 23.93 3.71 -5.86
C PHE A 79 25.10 3.51 -6.84
N ALA A 80 25.29 2.30 -7.36
CA ALA A 80 26.30 2.00 -8.37
C ALA A 80 26.05 2.79 -9.66
N LEU A 81 24.79 2.86 -10.12
CA LEU A 81 24.41 3.68 -11.28
C LEU A 81 24.67 5.17 -11.02
N SER A 82 24.34 5.66 -9.82
CA SER A 82 24.60 7.06 -9.44
C SER A 82 26.09 7.40 -9.54
N ILE A 83 26.97 6.56 -8.97
CA ILE A 83 28.43 6.73 -9.06
C ILE A 83 28.86 6.71 -10.53
N LEU A 84 28.35 5.76 -11.32
CA LEU A 84 28.72 5.64 -12.73
C LEU A 84 28.37 6.90 -13.54
N PHE A 85 27.16 7.44 -13.37
CA PHE A 85 26.75 8.67 -14.05
C PHE A 85 27.48 9.93 -13.56
N LEU A 86 27.85 9.99 -12.27
CA LEU A 86 28.66 11.07 -11.73
C LEU A 86 30.09 11.02 -12.26
N CYS A 87 30.71 9.83 -12.28
CA CYS A 87 32.03 9.64 -12.88
C CYS A 87 32.03 9.97 -14.37
N LEU A 88 31.02 9.53 -15.13
CA LEU A 88 30.89 9.83 -16.55
C LEU A 88 30.74 11.33 -16.80
N GLY A 89 29.89 12.01 -16.01
CA GLY A 89 29.75 13.47 -16.04
C GLY A 89 31.06 14.20 -15.73
N ALA A 90 31.78 13.75 -14.71
CA ALA A 90 33.08 14.33 -14.32
C ALA A 90 34.16 14.14 -15.41
N VAL A 91 34.21 12.97 -16.06
CA VAL A 91 35.13 12.71 -17.18
C VAL A 91 34.81 13.61 -18.37
N ILE A 92 33.54 13.72 -18.76
CA ILE A 92 33.11 14.59 -19.86
C ILE A 92 33.42 16.05 -19.53
N PHE A 93 33.18 16.48 -18.28
CA PHE A 93 33.48 17.82 -17.82
C PHE A 93 34.99 18.13 -17.84
N TYR A 94 35.83 17.23 -17.35
CA TYR A 94 37.28 17.37 -17.37
C TYR A 94 37.83 17.43 -18.79
N GLN A 95 37.36 16.54 -19.67
CA GLN A 95 37.71 16.59 -21.09
C GLN A 95 37.27 17.91 -21.73
N ASN A 96 36.12 18.46 -21.33
CA ASN A 96 35.68 19.75 -21.86
C ASN A 96 36.61 20.88 -21.44
N ILE A 97 37.06 20.93 -20.19
CA ILE A 97 38.04 21.95 -19.73
C ILE A 97 39.34 21.85 -20.55
N VAL A 98 39.91 20.64 -20.68
CA VAL A 98 41.20 20.43 -21.36
C VAL A 98 41.13 20.74 -22.86
N PHE A 99 40.06 20.30 -23.55
CA PHE A 99 39.93 20.47 -25.00
C PHE A 99 39.24 21.77 -25.43
N SER A 100 38.55 22.49 -24.54
CA SER A 100 37.92 23.78 -24.87
C SER A 100 38.94 24.82 -25.35
N HIS A 101 40.20 24.71 -24.91
CA HIS A 101 41.29 25.58 -25.33
C HIS A 101 41.86 25.26 -26.72
N MET A 102 41.53 24.11 -27.31
CA MET A 102 42.26 23.53 -28.46
C MET A 102 41.43 23.40 -29.74
N VAL A 103 40.60 24.39 -30.08
CA VAL A 103 39.92 24.50 -31.40
C VAL A 103 38.66 23.63 -31.50
N PHE A 104 37.50 24.29 -31.70
CA PHE A 104 36.27 23.86 -32.42
C PHE A 104 34.96 24.35 -31.74
N GLY A 105 34.34 25.37 -32.35
CA GLY A 105 32.90 25.66 -32.42
C GLY A 105 32.09 25.72 -31.11
N GLU A 106 31.55 26.90 -30.79
CA GLU A 106 30.66 27.15 -29.64
C GLU A 106 29.53 26.11 -29.50
N LEU A 107 28.96 25.68 -30.63
CA LEU A 107 27.88 24.68 -30.66
C LEU A 107 28.29 23.31 -30.08
N ARG A 108 29.54 22.89 -30.31
CA ARG A 108 30.06 21.59 -29.82
C ARG A 108 30.25 21.62 -28.31
N THR A 109 30.71 22.74 -27.77
CA THR A 109 30.88 22.97 -26.33
C THR A 109 29.54 22.99 -25.61
N ILE A 110 28.52 23.63 -26.20
CA ILE A 110 27.16 23.67 -25.67
C ILE A 110 26.57 22.26 -25.53
N ILE A 111 26.64 21.43 -26.59
CA ILE A 111 26.10 20.06 -26.55
C ILE A 111 26.81 19.22 -25.50
N ARG A 112 28.15 19.31 -25.39
CA ARG A 112 28.92 18.56 -24.37
C ARG A 112 28.57 18.99 -22.94
N ASN A 113 28.41 20.29 -22.70
CA ASN A 113 27.98 20.81 -21.40
C ASN A 113 26.57 20.34 -21.05
N PHE A 114 25.66 20.31 -22.03
CA PHE A 114 24.31 19.79 -21.83
C PHE A 114 24.33 18.31 -21.44
N VAL A 115 25.07 17.47 -22.18
CA VAL A 115 25.22 16.03 -21.88
C VAL A 115 25.84 15.80 -20.51
N SER A 116 26.88 16.57 -20.15
CA SER A 116 27.51 16.49 -18.83
C SER A 116 26.54 16.83 -17.70
N THR A 117 25.84 17.96 -17.83
CA THR A 117 24.82 18.40 -16.85
C THR A 117 23.72 17.37 -16.71
N PHE A 118 23.23 16.83 -17.84
CA PHE A 118 22.21 15.80 -17.85
C PHE A 118 22.66 14.51 -17.14
N SER A 119 23.91 14.07 -17.36
CA SER A 119 24.48 12.92 -16.67
C SER A 119 24.55 13.13 -15.16
N VAL A 120 25.00 14.31 -14.71
CA VAL A 120 25.04 14.66 -13.28
C VAL A 120 23.62 14.67 -12.68
N CYS A 121 22.65 15.27 -13.38
CA CYS A 121 21.25 15.26 -12.95
C CYS A 121 20.69 13.84 -12.79
N ILE A 122 20.93 12.95 -13.76
CA ILE A 122 20.53 11.54 -13.66
C ILE A 122 21.21 10.87 -12.46
N GLY A 123 22.51 11.10 -12.27
CA GLY A 123 23.26 10.57 -11.13
C GLY A 123 22.66 10.99 -9.79
N LEU A 124 22.29 12.27 -9.65
CA LEU A 124 21.63 12.80 -8.46
C LEU A 124 20.23 12.20 -8.25
N ILE A 125 19.42 12.10 -9.31
CA ILE A 125 18.10 11.47 -9.23
C ILE A 125 18.23 10.01 -8.80
N ALA A 126 19.19 9.26 -9.35
CA ALA A 126 19.45 7.88 -8.97
C ALA A 126 19.87 7.76 -7.49
N ALA A 127 20.69 8.69 -6.98
CA ALA A 127 21.05 8.74 -5.56
C ALA A 127 19.83 9.01 -4.67
N VAL A 128 19.01 10.00 -5.02
CA VAL A 128 17.78 10.34 -4.28
C VAL A 128 16.83 9.15 -4.26
N LEU A 129 16.63 8.47 -5.39
CA LEU A 129 15.82 7.25 -5.47
C LEU A 129 16.40 6.13 -4.59
N GLY A 130 17.71 5.89 -4.67
CA GLY A 130 18.44 4.94 -3.82
C GLY A 130 18.28 5.20 -2.32
N CYS A 131 18.30 6.47 -1.91
CA CYS A 131 18.09 6.87 -0.51
C CYS A 131 16.61 6.82 -0.09
N SER A 132 15.68 7.09 -1.02
CA SER A 132 14.24 7.07 -0.75
C SER A 132 13.64 5.66 -0.65
N LEU A 133 14.37 4.64 -1.13
CA LEU A 133 14.01 3.22 -1.05
C LEU A 133 13.97 2.77 0.41
N CYS A 134 12.76 2.78 0.96
CA CYS A 134 12.48 2.31 2.31
C CYS A 134 11.86 0.92 2.26
N ILE A 135 12.51 -0.05 2.91
CA ILE A 135 12.04 -1.46 2.98
C ILE A 135 10.59 -1.54 3.46
N VAL A 136 10.24 -0.67 4.40
CA VAL A 136 8.91 -0.55 4.99
C VAL A 136 7.83 -0.21 3.96
N LYS A 137 8.11 0.77 3.10
CA LYS A 137 7.17 1.20 2.05
C LYS A 137 6.98 0.09 1.03
N GLU A 138 8.05 -0.58 0.62
CA GLU A 138 7.99 -1.64 -0.39
C GLU A 138 7.21 -2.87 0.10
N ALA A 139 7.42 -3.29 1.35
CA ALA A 139 6.72 -4.43 1.93
C ALA A 139 5.20 -4.18 2.05
N THR A 140 4.81 -3.00 2.55
CA THR A 140 3.39 -2.62 2.69
C THR A 140 2.72 -2.43 1.32
N GLU A 141 3.41 -1.80 0.36
CA GLU A 141 2.92 -1.65 -1.02
C GLU A 141 2.71 -3.01 -1.69
N SER A 142 3.66 -3.95 -1.53
CA SER A 142 3.55 -5.27 -2.15
C SER A 142 2.30 -6.02 -1.68
N VAL A 143 2.00 -5.98 -0.38
CA VAL A 143 0.80 -6.60 0.20
C VAL A 143 -0.46 -5.91 -0.31
N ALA A 144 -0.50 -4.58 -0.28
CA ALA A 144 -1.63 -3.78 -0.77
C ALA A 144 -1.88 -4.02 -2.27
N CYS A 145 -0.83 -4.04 -3.10
CA CYS A 145 -0.94 -4.27 -4.53
C CYS A 145 -1.50 -5.66 -4.85
N LYS A 146 -1.02 -6.70 -4.16
CA LYS A 146 -1.58 -8.06 -4.28
C LYS A 146 -3.07 -8.09 -3.94
N ALA A 147 -3.48 -7.35 -2.90
CA ALA A 147 -4.88 -7.26 -2.51
C ALA A 147 -5.74 -6.50 -3.52
N ARG A 148 -5.28 -5.35 -4.02
CA ARG A 148 -5.97 -4.58 -5.07
C ARG A 148 -6.16 -5.41 -6.34
N ARG A 149 -5.14 -6.17 -6.76
CA ARG A 149 -5.26 -7.10 -7.90
C ARG A 149 -6.31 -8.18 -7.66
N LYS A 150 -6.38 -8.73 -6.44
CA LYS A 150 -7.44 -9.71 -6.07
C LYS A 150 -8.82 -9.06 -6.08
N LEU A 151 -8.96 -7.86 -5.51
CA LEU A 151 -10.21 -7.10 -5.52
C LEU A 151 -10.69 -6.82 -6.95
N ALA A 152 -9.78 -6.37 -7.83
CA ALA A 152 -10.09 -6.12 -9.23
C ALA A 152 -10.58 -7.38 -9.95
N ARG A 153 -9.96 -8.54 -9.71
CA ARG A 153 -10.43 -9.83 -10.27
C ARG A 153 -11.81 -10.25 -9.76
N ILE A 154 -12.10 -10.04 -8.48
CA ILE A 154 -13.42 -10.34 -7.90
C ILE A 154 -14.47 -9.40 -8.52
N TYR A 155 -14.13 -8.11 -8.66
CA TYR A 155 -15.00 -7.11 -9.28
C TYR A 155 -15.30 -7.44 -10.75
N THR A 156 -14.28 -7.75 -11.56
CA THR A 156 -14.49 -8.09 -12.98
C THR A 156 -15.31 -9.37 -13.12
N ARG A 157 -15.08 -10.39 -12.29
CA ARG A 157 -15.90 -11.61 -12.28
C ARG A 157 -17.36 -11.30 -11.96
N LYS A 158 -17.64 -10.57 -10.87
CA LYS A 158 -19.02 -10.15 -10.52
C LYS A 158 -19.66 -9.33 -11.64
N ARG A 159 -18.92 -8.39 -12.23
CA ARG A 159 -19.40 -7.56 -13.33
C ARG A 159 -19.81 -8.41 -14.55
N ILE A 160 -19.05 -9.45 -14.88
CA ILE A 160 -19.38 -10.38 -15.98
C ILE A 160 -20.62 -11.21 -15.64
N GLU A 161 -20.70 -11.76 -14.42
CA GLU A 161 -21.88 -12.53 -13.95
C GLU A 161 -23.17 -11.70 -14.03
N TYR A 162 -23.12 -10.42 -13.63
CA TYR A 162 -24.24 -9.50 -13.78
C TYR A 162 -24.50 -9.11 -15.24
N GLY A 163 -23.45 -8.89 -16.04
CA GLY A 163 -23.59 -8.50 -17.45
C GLY A 163 -24.25 -9.58 -18.31
N ILE A 164 -23.87 -10.84 -18.14
CA ILE A 164 -24.43 -11.98 -18.89
C ILE A 164 -25.90 -12.21 -18.50
N ARG A 165 -26.23 -12.09 -17.21
CA ARG A 165 -27.58 -12.36 -16.70
C ARG A 165 -28.58 -11.27 -17.06
N ASN A 166 -28.11 -10.06 -17.33
CA ASN A 166 -28.97 -8.88 -17.44
C ASN A 166 -29.08 -8.29 -18.84
N PHE A 167 -28.65 -9.00 -19.89
CA PHE A 167 -28.95 -8.61 -21.28
C PHE A 167 -30.47 -8.53 -21.53
N CYS A 168 -31.29 -9.22 -20.72
CA CYS A 168 -32.75 -9.20 -20.81
C CYS A 168 -33.46 -8.09 -20.00
N VAL A 169 -32.81 -7.40 -19.06
CA VAL A 169 -33.49 -6.41 -18.17
C VAL A 169 -32.58 -5.20 -17.95
N TRP A 170 -32.69 -4.20 -18.82
CA TRP A 170 -31.75 -3.07 -18.93
C TRP A 170 -31.91 -1.97 -17.86
N ALA A 171 -33.11 -1.79 -17.29
CA ALA A 171 -33.37 -0.72 -16.31
C ALA A 171 -32.89 -1.06 -14.88
N GLN A 172 -33.14 -2.29 -14.43
CA GLN A 172 -32.79 -2.75 -13.07
C GLN A 172 -31.27 -3.01 -12.91
N THR A 173 -30.54 -3.04 -14.03
CA THR A 173 -29.09 -3.31 -14.08
C THR A 173 -28.24 -2.16 -13.63
N ASN A 174 -28.66 -0.93 -13.95
CA ASN A 174 -27.84 0.25 -13.70
C ASN A 174 -27.68 0.50 -12.20
N GLU A 175 -28.72 0.27 -11.40
CA GLU A 175 -28.66 0.44 -9.94
C GLU A 175 -27.69 -0.55 -9.30
N LYS A 176 -27.80 -1.85 -9.62
CA LYS A 176 -26.87 -2.88 -9.10
C LYS A 176 -25.43 -2.67 -9.55
N GLY A 177 -25.23 -2.21 -10.79
CA GLY A 177 -23.90 -1.87 -11.31
C GLY A 177 -23.26 -0.70 -10.57
N VAL A 178 -24.03 0.35 -10.27
CA VAL A 178 -23.58 1.50 -9.47
C VAL A 178 -23.24 1.05 -8.05
N LEU A 179 -24.11 0.25 -7.42
CA LEU A 179 -23.88 -0.25 -6.06
C LEU A 179 -22.62 -1.12 -5.96
N LEU A 180 -22.38 -2.00 -6.94
CA LEU A 180 -21.16 -2.80 -7.03
C LEU A 180 -19.91 -1.92 -7.19
N LYS A 181 -19.99 -0.88 -8.03
CA LYS A 181 -18.89 0.07 -8.24
C LYS A 181 -18.59 0.86 -6.96
N MET A 182 -19.62 1.32 -6.25
CA MET A 182 -19.46 2.02 -4.98
C MET A 182 -18.82 1.12 -3.91
N ALA A 183 -19.31 -0.12 -3.76
CA ALA A 183 -18.71 -1.09 -2.83
C ALA A 183 -17.25 -1.44 -3.19
N HIS A 184 -16.92 -1.46 -4.49
CA HIS A 184 -15.56 -1.69 -4.96
C HIS A 184 -14.63 -0.53 -4.58
N LEU A 185 -15.05 0.71 -4.82
CA LEU A 185 -14.30 1.91 -4.45
C LEU A 185 -14.12 2.01 -2.93
N GLU A 186 -15.19 1.78 -2.16
CA GLU A 186 -15.13 1.79 -0.70
C GLU A 186 -14.15 0.73 -0.16
N THR A 187 -14.17 -0.48 -0.73
CA THR A 187 -13.22 -1.54 -0.34
C THR A 187 -11.78 -1.19 -0.73
N HIS A 188 -11.60 -0.54 -1.88
CA HIS A 188 -10.31 -0.06 -2.33
C HIS A 188 -9.74 1.01 -1.39
N ASP A 189 -10.58 1.95 -0.95
CA ASP A 189 -10.17 3.01 -0.03
C ASP A 189 -9.84 2.45 1.36
N LYS A 190 -10.64 1.49 1.87
CA LYS A 190 -10.30 0.77 3.12
C LYS A 190 -8.94 0.06 3.07
N ILE A 191 -8.57 -0.50 1.91
CA ILE A 191 -7.22 -1.09 1.72
C ILE A 191 -6.13 -0.02 1.79
N ASN A 192 -6.39 1.18 1.24
CA ASN A 192 -5.44 2.30 1.27
C ASN A 192 -5.29 2.88 2.68
N ASP A 193 -6.38 3.03 3.42
CA ASP A 193 -6.37 3.49 4.80
C ASP A 193 -5.56 2.54 5.68
N LYS A 194 -5.81 1.22 5.56
CA LYS A 194 -5.06 0.20 6.31
C LYS A 194 -3.58 0.16 5.92
N LYS A 195 -3.26 0.40 4.65
CA LYS A 195 -1.87 0.55 4.20
C LYS A 195 -1.20 1.77 4.85
N ALA A 196 -1.87 2.92 4.87
CA ALA A 196 -1.35 4.14 5.48
C ALA A 196 -1.12 3.97 6.99
N GLU A 197 -2.12 3.44 7.70
CA GLU A 197 -2.03 3.12 9.13
C GLU A 197 -0.85 2.19 9.43
N THR A 198 -0.71 1.10 8.68
CA THR A 198 0.41 0.17 8.85
C THR A 198 1.75 0.83 8.53
N ALA A 199 1.82 1.67 7.49
CA ALA A 199 3.06 2.37 7.13
C ALA A 199 3.51 3.37 8.21
N ASP A 200 2.56 4.04 8.86
CA ASP A 200 2.85 4.96 9.96
C ASP A 200 3.31 4.22 11.22
N LEU A 201 2.65 3.10 11.57
CA LEU A 201 3.08 2.22 12.67
C LEU A 201 4.50 1.70 12.46
N LEU A 202 4.80 1.23 11.26
CA LEU A 202 6.13 0.74 10.93
C LEU A 202 7.19 1.85 10.95
N ARG A 203 6.82 3.09 10.60
CA ARG A 203 7.69 4.26 10.73
C ARG A 203 7.96 4.59 12.20
N GLU A 204 6.98 4.42 13.08
CA GLU A 204 7.12 4.65 14.52
C GLU A 204 8.00 3.60 15.18
N ILE A 205 7.84 2.32 14.78
CA ILE A 205 8.75 1.22 15.19
C ILE A 205 10.20 1.55 14.79
N CYS A 206 10.43 2.01 13.55
CA CYS A 206 11.77 2.42 13.09
C CYS A 206 12.40 3.56 13.92
N LYS A 207 11.60 4.44 14.51
CA LYS A 207 12.09 5.58 15.32
C LYS A 207 12.39 5.20 16.76
N THR A 208 11.86 4.07 17.23
CA THR A 208 12.01 3.66 18.62
C THR A 208 13.40 3.05 18.82
N ASN A 209 14.29 3.82 19.45
CA ASN A 209 15.65 3.36 19.77
C ASN A 209 15.60 2.35 20.93
N GLY A 210 16.40 1.28 20.85
CA GLY A 210 16.60 0.32 21.96
C GLY A 210 16.09 -1.10 21.74
N PHE A 211 15.48 -1.40 20.60
CA PHE A 211 15.15 -2.79 20.26
C PHE A 211 16.30 -3.49 19.53
N ASP A 212 16.52 -4.74 19.91
CA ASP A 212 17.33 -5.67 19.13
C ASP A 212 16.73 -5.90 17.73
N THR A 213 17.61 -6.10 16.75
CA THR A 213 17.30 -6.30 15.32
C THR A 213 16.27 -7.41 15.11
N ILE A 214 16.32 -8.45 15.93
CA ILE A 214 15.39 -9.59 15.89
C ILE A 214 13.98 -9.16 16.32
N ASN A 215 13.87 -8.38 17.41
CA ASN A 215 12.59 -7.89 17.91
C ASN A 215 11.94 -6.92 16.91
N HIS A 216 12.73 -6.08 16.26
CA HIS A 216 12.24 -5.25 15.15
C HIS A 216 11.64 -6.12 14.05
N GLN A 217 12.37 -7.10 13.53
CA GLN A 217 11.85 -7.97 12.46
C GLN A 217 10.56 -8.69 12.84
N LEU A 218 10.44 -9.15 14.09
CA LEU A 218 9.22 -9.75 14.62
C LEU A 218 8.03 -8.77 14.59
N LEU A 219 8.23 -7.55 15.09
CA LEU A 219 7.22 -6.49 15.06
C LEU A 219 6.79 -6.14 13.63
N PHE A 220 7.76 -6.05 12.71
CA PHE A 220 7.50 -5.83 11.28
C PHE A 220 6.62 -6.94 10.67
N ASN A 221 6.98 -8.20 10.91
CA ASN A 221 6.25 -9.36 10.40
C ASN A 221 4.82 -9.39 10.93
N GLN A 222 4.64 -9.08 12.21
CA GLN A 222 3.33 -9.09 12.85
C GLN A 222 2.43 -7.98 12.31
N ALA A 223 2.93 -6.74 12.20
CA ALA A 223 2.15 -5.63 11.62
C ALA A 223 1.72 -5.93 10.18
N LEU A 224 2.61 -6.52 9.37
CA LEU A 224 2.28 -6.95 8.00
C LEU A 224 1.28 -8.12 7.97
N ALA A 225 1.36 -9.05 8.93
CA ALA A 225 0.41 -10.14 9.06
C ALA A 225 -0.99 -9.62 9.40
N GLU A 226 -1.09 -8.71 10.37
CA GLU A 226 -2.34 -8.07 10.78
C GLU A 226 -2.97 -7.27 9.63
N MET A 227 -2.17 -6.46 8.92
CA MET A 227 -2.62 -5.76 7.72
C MET A 227 -3.19 -6.74 6.69
N ASN A 228 -2.48 -7.83 6.40
CA ASN A 228 -2.91 -8.82 5.43
C ASN A 228 -4.21 -9.53 5.84
N ASP A 229 -4.38 -9.85 7.13
CA ASP A 229 -5.59 -10.51 7.63
C ASP A 229 -6.79 -9.56 7.63
N ASN A 230 -6.61 -8.29 8.02
CA ASN A 230 -7.64 -7.25 7.89
C ASN A 230 -8.08 -7.06 6.44
N ILE A 231 -7.12 -7.00 5.51
CA ILE A 231 -7.40 -6.89 4.08
C ILE A 231 -8.16 -8.12 3.56
N LYS A 232 -7.78 -9.35 3.98
CA LYS A 232 -8.53 -10.56 3.61
C LYS A 232 -9.97 -10.50 4.10
N GLN A 233 -10.21 -10.00 5.30
CA GLN A 233 -11.57 -9.84 5.83
C GLN A 233 -12.37 -8.87 4.95
N HIS A 234 -11.82 -7.72 4.58
CA HIS A 234 -12.49 -6.79 3.66
C HIS A 234 -12.77 -7.40 2.28
N LEU A 235 -11.82 -8.18 1.74
CA LEU A 235 -12.00 -8.91 0.49
C LEU A 235 -13.09 -9.99 0.59
N GLN A 236 -13.19 -10.70 1.73
CA GLN A 236 -14.23 -11.68 1.99
C GLN A 236 -15.60 -11.02 2.08
N ASN A 237 -15.72 -9.93 2.83
CA ASN A 237 -16.96 -9.16 2.93
C ASN A 237 -17.43 -8.68 1.54
N PHE A 238 -16.52 -8.15 0.71
CA PHE A 238 -16.84 -7.75 -0.66
C PHE A 238 -17.26 -8.94 -1.54
N LYS A 239 -16.63 -10.11 -1.36
CA LYS A 239 -16.98 -11.34 -2.08
C LYS A 239 -18.38 -11.82 -1.70
N GLU A 240 -18.71 -11.82 -0.40
CA GLU A 240 -19.99 -12.28 0.14
C GLU A 240 -21.14 -11.31 -0.07
N LEU A 241 -20.86 -10.04 -0.40
CA LEU A 241 -21.86 -9.04 -0.73
C LEU A 241 -22.80 -9.55 -1.84
N LYS A 242 -24.05 -9.85 -1.47
CA LYS A 242 -25.13 -10.21 -2.39
C LYS A 242 -25.87 -8.92 -2.76
N LEU A 243 -25.77 -8.53 -4.04
CA LEU A 243 -26.52 -7.42 -4.65
C LEU A 243 -27.64 -7.96 -5.54
#